data_AF-A0A450XAL7-F1
#
_entry.id   AF-A0A450XAL7-F1
#
_cell.length_a   1.000
_cell.length_b   1.000
_cell.length_c   1.000
_cell.angle_alpha   90.00
_cell.angle_beta   90.00
_cell.angle_gamma   90.00
#
_symmetry.space_group_name_H-M   'P 1'
#
loop_
_entity.id
_entity.type
_entity.pdbx_description
1 polymer ?
#
loop_
_entity_poly.entity_id
_entity_poly.type
_entity_poly.pdbx_seq_one_letter_code
_entity_poly.pdbx_strand_id
1 'polypeptide(L)'
;SLLVQHGVRTPIGRNFPEWLETIGDGLGNELGSNLKTELVREYERLQLVKRQIKELHQEQKRRVKEEKTKAMEQIITLMQLRGVGPQSSWILVMEFFVWRKFKNRRELAA
;
A
#
# COMPACT_ATOMS: atom_id res chain seq x y z
N SER A 1 -13.48 -9.91 5.06
CA SER A 1 -13.43 -10.01 3.59
C SER A 1 -14.68 -10.73 3.13
N LEU A 2 -15.39 -10.22 2.12
CA LEU A 2 -16.61 -10.83 1.56
C LEU A 2 -16.39 -12.30 1.19
N LEU A 3 -15.24 -12.63 0.58
CA LEU A 3 -14.88 -14.03 0.25
C LEU A 3 -14.84 -14.96 1.46
N VAL A 4 -14.30 -14.48 2.59
CA VAL A 4 -14.17 -15.27 3.82
C VAL A 4 -15.54 -15.59 4.42
N GLN A 5 -16.53 -14.70 4.25
CA GLN A 5 -17.91 -14.97 4.69
C GLN A 5 -18.55 -16.13 3.92
N HIS A 6 -18.10 -16.39 2.69
CA HIS A 6 -18.56 -17.49 1.85
C HIS A 6 -17.60 -18.69 1.86
N GLY A 7 -16.70 -18.79 2.85
CA GLY A 7 -15.77 -19.92 2.99
C GLY A 7 -14.62 -19.94 2.00
N VAL A 8 -14.44 -18.86 1.21
CA VAL A 8 -13.40 -18.76 0.18
C VAL A 8 -12.17 -18.03 0.74
N ARG A 9 -11.01 -18.67 0.68
CA ARG A 9 -9.73 -18.14 1.20
C ARG A 9 -8.62 -18.24 0.16
N THR A 10 -8.72 -17.44 -0.90
CA THR A 10 -7.72 -17.40 -1.98
C THR A 10 -7.13 -16.00 -2.11
N PRO A 11 -5.83 -15.88 -2.45
CA PRO A 11 -5.23 -14.58 -2.76
C PRO A 11 -5.91 -13.89 -3.95
N ILE A 12 -6.16 -12.59 -3.83
CA ILE A 12 -6.72 -11.75 -4.90
C ILE A 12 -5.61 -11.44 -5.91
N GLY A 13 -5.63 -12.14 -7.05
CA GLY A 13 -4.67 -12.01 -8.16
C GLY A 13 -5.09 -11.04 -9.26
N ARG A 14 -4.31 -10.98 -10.36
CA ARG A 14 -4.63 -10.15 -11.53
C ARG A 14 -5.87 -10.64 -12.30
N ASN A 15 -6.06 -11.95 -12.35
CA ASN A 15 -7.16 -12.60 -13.07
C ASN A 15 -8.33 -12.89 -12.13
N PHE A 16 -8.56 -12.00 -11.15
CA PHE A 16 -9.55 -12.22 -10.11
C PHE A 16 -10.98 -12.30 -10.66
N PRO A 17 -11.42 -11.43 -11.61
CA PRO A 17 -12.75 -11.54 -12.19
C PRO A 17 -12.96 -12.86 -12.95
N GLU A 18 -11.99 -13.29 -13.75
CA GLU A 18 -12.07 -14.55 -14.49
C GLU A 18 -12.10 -15.75 -13.54
N TRP A 19 -11.28 -15.70 -12.47
CA TRP A 19 -11.27 -16.72 -11.43
C TRP A 19 -12.60 -16.77 -10.68
N LEU A 20 -13.23 -15.64 -10.41
CA LEU A 20 -14.51 -15.54 -9.69
C LEU A 20 -15.65 -16.29 -10.41
N GLU A 21 -15.60 -16.38 -11.74
CA GLU A 21 -16.58 -17.14 -12.52
C GLU A 21 -16.43 -18.65 -12.40
N THR A 22 -15.25 -19.13 -11.99
CA THR A 22 -14.92 -20.55 -11.94
C THR A 22 -15.13 -21.19 -10.56
N ILE A 23 -15.43 -20.39 -9.53
CA ILE A 23 -15.46 -20.86 -8.14
C ILE A 23 -16.86 -20.99 -7.55
N GLY A 24 -16.99 -21.93 -6.63
CA GLY A 24 -18.10 -22.02 -5.69
C GLY A 24 -17.75 -21.49 -4.29
N ASP A 25 -18.76 -21.45 -3.43
CA ASP A 25 -18.60 -21.23 -1.98
C ASP A 25 -17.89 -22.40 -1.30
N GLY A 26 -17.64 -22.28 0.00
CA GLY A 26 -16.99 -23.34 0.80
C GLY A 26 -17.74 -24.68 0.84
N LEU A 27 -19.00 -24.73 0.37
CA LEU A 27 -19.83 -25.93 0.28
C LEU A 27 -19.92 -26.47 -1.16
N GLY A 28 -19.29 -25.79 -2.13
CA GLY A 28 -19.29 -26.15 -3.55
C GLY A 28 -20.48 -25.62 -4.34
N ASN A 29 -21.33 -24.77 -3.76
CA ASN A 29 -22.42 -24.12 -4.50
C ASN A 29 -21.89 -22.93 -5.29
N GLU A 30 -22.55 -22.59 -6.40
CA GLU A 30 -22.21 -21.37 -7.13
C GLU A 30 -22.39 -20.11 -6.27
N LEU A 31 -21.47 -19.16 -6.41
CA LEU A 31 -21.63 -17.85 -5.79
C LEU A 31 -22.78 -17.09 -6.46
N GLY A 32 -23.67 -16.52 -5.65
CA GLY A 32 -24.79 -15.72 -6.15
C GLY A 32 -24.34 -14.55 -7.02
N SER A 33 -25.10 -14.25 -8.07
CA SER A 33 -24.78 -13.21 -9.07
C SER A 33 -24.57 -11.81 -8.48
N ASN A 34 -25.35 -11.43 -7.46
CA ASN A 34 -25.19 -10.16 -6.75
C ASN A 34 -23.86 -10.08 -6.01
N LEU A 35 -23.47 -11.17 -5.32
CA LEU A 35 -22.20 -11.26 -4.62
C LEU A 35 -21.02 -11.18 -5.61
N LYS A 36 -21.10 -11.90 -6.74
CA LYS A 36 -20.07 -11.81 -7.79
C LYS A 36 -19.90 -10.36 -8.26
N THR A 37 -21.02 -9.69 -8.54
CA THR A 37 -21.03 -8.28 -8.96
C THR A 37 -20.39 -7.35 -7.92
N GLU A 38 -20.70 -7.55 -6.63
CA GLU A 38 -20.11 -6.76 -5.55
C GLU A 38 -18.60 -6.99 -5.43
N LEU A 39 -18.15 -8.25 -5.51
CA LEU A 39 -16.74 -8.61 -5.47
C LEU A 39 -15.95 -8.01 -6.64
N VAL A 40 -16.52 -7.97 -7.84
CA VAL A 40 -15.89 -7.29 -9.00
C VAL A 40 -15.72 -5.79 -8.71
N ARG A 41 -16.75 -5.10 -8.19
CA ARG A 41 -16.65 -3.67 -7.84
C ARG A 41 -15.60 -3.40 -6.77
N GLU A 42 -15.49 -4.27 -5.76
CA GLU A 42 -14.45 -4.16 -4.73
C GLU A 42 -13.05 -4.39 -5.31
N TYR A 43 -12.92 -5.34 -6.22
CA TYR A 43 -11.67 -5.59 -6.93
C TYR A 43 -11.24 -4.36 -7.75
N GLU A 44 -12.16 -3.76 -8.50
CA GLU A 44 -11.91 -2.52 -9.25
C GLU A 44 -11.47 -1.37 -8.34
N ARG A 45 -12.13 -1.17 -7.19
CA ARG A 45 -11.71 -0.19 -6.17
C ARG A 45 -10.29 -0.45 -5.67
N LEU A 46 -9.96 -1.71 -5.39
CA LEU A 46 -8.61 -2.09 -4.97
C LEU A 46 -7.57 -1.77 -6.06
N GLN A 47 -7.87 -2.05 -7.33
CA GLN A 47 -6.97 -1.71 -8.43
C GLN A 47 -6.77 -0.20 -8.57
N LEU A 48 -7.84 0.58 -8.43
CA LEU A 48 -7.78 2.04 -8.45
C LEU A 48 -6.82 2.57 -7.36
N VAL A 49 -7.01 2.14 -6.11
CA VAL A 49 -6.18 2.58 -4.98
C VAL A 49 -4.73 2.12 -5.16
N LYS A 50 -4.49 0.90 -5.62
CA LYS A 50 -3.13 0.41 -5.92
C LYS A 50 -2.43 1.28 -6.96
N ARG A 51 -3.15 1.69 -8.01
CA ARG A 51 -2.60 2.59 -9.04
C ARG A 51 -2.26 3.96 -8.45
N GLN A 52 -3.16 4.57 -7.69
CA GLN A 52 -2.94 5.87 -7.05
C GLN A 52 -1.74 5.84 -6.09
N ILE A 53 -1.62 4.80 -5.26
CA ILE A 53 -0.46 4.61 -4.38
C ILE A 53 0.84 4.53 -5.20
N LYS A 54 0.83 3.79 -6.31
CA LYS A 54 1.99 3.67 -7.19
C LYS A 54 2.37 5.02 -7.81
N GLU A 55 1.40 5.81 -8.25
CA GLU A 55 1.60 7.15 -8.79
C GLU A 55 2.21 8.08 -7.73
N LEU A 56 1.70 8.06 -6.50
CA LEU A 56 2.27 8.81 -5.37
C LEU A 56 3.71 8.39 -5.09
N HIS A 57 4.01 7.10 -5.08
CA HIS A 57 5.39 6.61 -4.90
C HIS A 57 6.32 7.05 -6.03
N GLN A 58 5.83 7.14 -7.28
CA GLN A 58 6.62 7.64 -8.40
C GLN A 58 6.89 9.14 -8.26
N GLU A 59 5.89 9.90 -7.86
CA GLU A 59 6.01 11.33 -7.59
C GLU A 59 7.00 11.61 -6.46
N GLN A 60 6.94 10.87 -5.35
CA GLN A 60 7.92 10.96 -4.27
C GLN A 60 9.34 10.70 -4.76
N LYS A 61 9.55 9.64 -5.56
CA LYS A 61 10.87 9.34 -6.17
C LYS A 61 11.35 10.46 -7.10
N ARG A 62 10.44 11.06 -7.87
CA ARG A 62 10.75 12.20 -8.74
C ARG A 62 11.24 13.40 -7.91
N ARG A 63 10.52 13.76 -6.84
CA ARG A 63 10.90 14.86 -5.95
C ARG A 63 12.26 14.64 -5.29
N VAL A 64 12.52 13.43 -4.79
CA VAL A 64 13.83 13.09 -4.21
C VAL A 64 14.98 13.27 -5.22
N LYS A 65 14.72 13.04 -6.51
CA LYS A 65 15.73 13.19 -7.57
C LYS A 65 15.92 14.64 -8.02
N GLU A 66 14.83 15.40 -8.11
CA GLU A 66 14.81 16.72 -8.76
C GLU A 66 14.93 17.89 -7.79
N GLU A 67 14.37 17.77 -6.59
CA GLU A 67 14.34 18.85 -5.60
C GLU A 67 15.59 18.83 -4.72
N LYS A 68 16.20 20.01 -4.53
CA LYS A 68 17.40 20.20 -3.70
C LYS A 68 17.04 20.81 -2.34
N THR A 69 16.19 20.12 -1.58
CA THR A 69 15.81 20.54 -0.23
C THR A 69 16.52 19.69 0.82
N LYS A 70 16.72 20.26 2.02
CA LYS A 70 17.29 19.53 3.17
C LYS A 70 16.47 18.27 3.52
N ALA A 71 15.15 18.32 3.33
CA ALA A 71 14.29 17.16 3.52
C ALA A 71 14.62 16.02 2.54
N MET A 72 14.82 16.32 1.25
CA MET A 72 15.24 15.30 0.27
C MET A 72 16.62 14.73 0.59
N GLU A 73 17.58 15.57 0.99
CA GLU A 73 18.92 15.12 1.41
C GLU A 73 18.85 14.16 2.61
N GLN A 74 18.00 14.46 3.60
CA GLN A 74 17.77 13.57 4.74
C GLN A 74 17.12 12.24 4.32
N ILE A 75 16.16 12.27 3.39
CA ILE A 75 15.54 11.05 2.83
C ILE A 75 16.60 10.17 2.17
N ILE A 76 17.44 10.74 1.30
CA ILE A 76 18.52 10.03 0.61
C ILE A 76 19.50 9.42 1.62
N THR A 77 19.86 10.18 2.65
CA THR A 77 20.77 9.72 3.72
C THR A 77 20.17 8.55 4.48
N LEU A 78 18.90 8.61 4.88
CA LEU A 78 18.24 7.53 5.60
C LEU A 78 18.10 6.26 4.76
N MET A 79 17.90 6.38 3.45
CA MET A 79 17.85 5.22 2.54
C MET A 79 19.16 4.42 2.47
N GLN A 80 20.28 4.99 2.94
CA GLN A 80 21.56 4.26 3.03
C GLN A 80 21.60 3.29 4.22
N LEU A 81 20.67 3.42 5.18
CA LEU A 81 20.60 2.54 6.35
C LEU A 81 19.93 1.21 5.99
N ARG A 82 20.51 0.11 6.48
CA ARG A 82 19.95 -1.22 6.28
C ARG A 82 18.54 -1.32 6.89
N GLY A 83 17.57 -1.71 6.08
CA GLY A 83 16.17 -1.84 6.50
C GLY A 83 15.33 -0.55 6.36
N VAL A 84 15.92 0.56 5.91
CA VAL A 84 15.20 1.80 5.64
C VAL A 84 15.05 2.00 4.13
N GLY A 85 13.83 1.77 3.63
CA GLY A 85 13.51 1.96 2.21
C GLY A 85 12.91 3.34 1.91
N PRO A 86 12.66 3.66 0.62
CA PRO A 86 12.17 4.97 0.18
C PRO A 86 10.94 5.47 0.93
N GLN A 87 9.97 4.59 1.19
CA GLN A 87 8.74 5.01 1.85
C GLN A 87 8.94 5.23 3.37
N SER A 88 9.69 4.34 4.03
CA SER A 88 10.03 4.52 5.45
C SER A 88 10.83 5.80 5.68
N SER A 89 11.83 6.09 4.83
CA SER A 89 12.59 7.34 4.91
C SER A 89 11.73 8.57 4.65
N TRP A 90 10.82 8.50 3.67
CA TRP A 90 9.91 9.60 3.35
C TRP A 90 9.00 9.94 4.53
N ILE A 91 8.33 8.95 5.11
CA ILE A 91 7.45 9.11 6.28
C ILE A 91 8.26 9.69 7.45
N LEU A 92 9.39 9.08 7.82
CA LEU A 92 10.20 9.55 8.95
C LEU A 92 10.62 11.02 8.80
N VAL A 93 11.03 11.43 7.61
CA VAL A 93 11.45 12.80 7.38
C VAL A 93 10.26 13.75 7.37
N MET A 94 9.25 13.47 6.54
CA MET A 94 8.11 14.37 6.35
C MET A 94 7.22 14.49 7.58
N GLU A 95 7.02 13.40 8.33
CA GLU A 95 6.11 13.37 9.47
C GLU A 95 6.80 13.64 10.81
N PHE A 96 8.13 13.54 10.90
CA PHE A 96 8.85 13.79 12.15
C PHE A 96 10.01 14.77 11.99
N PHE A 97 11.02 14.45 11.16
CA PHE A 97 12.29 15.19 11.21
C PHE A 97 12.28 16.58 10.58
N VAL A 98 11.30 16.89 9.71
CA VAL A 98 11.18 18.23 9.10
C VAL A 98 10.71 19.27 10.10
N TRP A 99 9.73 18.96 10.95
CA TRP A 99 9.11 19.94 11.87
C TRP A 99 9.48 19.74 13.34
N ARG A 100 9.88 18.53 13.75
CA ARG A 100 10.28 18.24 15.14
C ARG A 100 11.80 18.14 15.26
N LYS A 101 12.39 19.00 16.10
CA LYS A 101 13.81 18.95 16.45
C LYS A 101 13.99 18.06 17.68
N PHE A 102 14.89 17.08 17.56
CA PHE A 102 15.30 16.22 18.68
C PHE A 102 16.70 16.65 19.16
N LYS A 103 16.85 16.92 20.45
CA LYS A 103 18.15 17.28 21.04
C LYS A 103 18.94 16.05 21.47
N ASN A 104 18.27 14.95 21.80
CA ASN A 104 18.91 13.72 22.25
C ASN A 104 18.03 12.49 22.00
N ARG A 105 18.63 11.29 22.06
CA ARG A 105 17.94 10.01 21.82
C ARG A 105 16.83 9.69 22.82
N ARG A 106 16.82 10.28 24.02
CA ARG A 106 15.77 10.02 25.02
C ARG A 106 14.45 10.67 24.60
N GLU A 107 14.49 11.72 23.78
CA GLU A 107 13.29 12.35 23.23
C GLU A 107 12.61 11.49 22.14
N LEU A 108 13.24 10.39 21.71
CA LEU A 108 12.74 9.42 20.75
C LEU A 108 12.26 8.12 21.43
N ALA A 109 12.57 7.91 22.70
CA ALA A 109 12.15 6.72 23.45
C ALA A 109 10.85 7.05 24.21
N ALA A 110 9.75 6.44 23.77
CA ALA A 110 8.50 6.35 24.52
C ALA A 110 8.37 4.94 25.11
#